data_AF-A0A455SHF2-F1
#
_entry.id   AF-A0A455SHF2-F1
#
_cell.length_a   1.000
_cell.length_b   1.000
_cell.length_c   1.000
_cell.angle_alpha   90.00
_cell.angle_beta   90.00
_cell.angle_gamma   90.00
#
_symmetry.space_group_name_H-M   'P 1'
#
loop_
_entity.id
_entity.type
_entity.pdbx_description
1 polymer ?
#
loop_
_entity_poly.entity_id
_entity_poly.type
_entity_poly.pdbx_seq_one_letter_code
_entity_poly.pdbx_strand_id
1 'polypeptide(L)'
;MRTIQRIEAVTGLIAGLLGLVLLAYVLFGPSYQFLSSPDGGSGRASLLQAGISPLAIVSLSLLALVLLGIVFGSIQHSRTAASGWRWLLVCSVLLLVILNILSLPSIGLWLIPVTLLALLTLGLSLTRAQQAA
;
A
#
# COMPACT_ATOMS: atom_id res chain seq x y z
N MET A 1 18.69 18.78 10.55
CA MET A 1 18.24 18.32 9.21
C MET A 1 18.12 16.79 9.06
N ARG A 2 18.98 15.95 9.70
CA ARG A 2 18.95 14.48 9.53
C ARG A 2 17.74 13.74 10.13
N THR A 3 17.12 14.26 11.19
CA THR A 3 16.02 13.55 11.89
C THR A 3 14.77 13.43 11.02
N ILE A 4 14.38 14.50 10.34
CA ILE A 4 13.17 14.49 9.50
C ILE A 4 13.36 13.52 8.32
N GLN A 5 14.55 13.48 7.71
CA GLN A 5 14.92 12.54 6.62
C GLN A 5 14.75 11.09 7.05
N ARG A 6 15.21 10.76 8.26
CA ARG A 6 15.03 9.43 8.82
C ARG A 6 13.57 9.11 9.08
N ILE A 7 12.79 10.05 9.62
CA ILE A 7 11.36 9.84 9.88
C ILE A 7 10.63 9.55 8.56
N GLU A 8 10.84 10.35 7.51
CA GLU A 8 10.23 10.12 6.19
C GLU A 8 10.58 8.75 5.61
N ALA A 9 11.86 8.36 5.65
CA ALA A 9 12.30 7.06 5.16
C ALA A 9 11.66 5.92 5.97
N VAL A 10 11.62 6.04 7.30
CA VAL A 10 11.05 5.02 8.19
C VAL A 10 9.54 4.93 8.03
N THR A 11 8.82 6.05 7.94
CA THR A 11 7.37 6.05 7.76
C THR A 11 6.98 5.49 6.39
N GLY A 12 7.69 5.86 5.33
CA GLY A 12 7.44 5.33 3.99
C GLY A 12 7.76 3.84 3.89
N LEU A 13 8.85 3.40 4.52
CA LEU A 13 9.22 1.99 4.62
C LEU A 13 8.17 1.18 5.40
N ILE A 14 7.76 1.65 6.58
CA ILE A 14 6.74 0.98 7.39
C ILE A 14 5.43 0.92 6.63
N ALA A 15 5.01 2.00 5.97
CA ALA A 15 3.80 2.01 5.15
C ALA A 15 3.86 0.94 4.05
N GLY A 16 4.94 0.93 3.26
CA GLY A 16 5.11 -0.03 2.19
C GLY A 16 5.18 -1.48 2.67
N LEU A 17 5.96 -1.76 3.71
CA LEU A 17 6.08 -3.10 4.29
C LEU A 17 4.75 -3.58 4.89
N LEU A 18 4.06 -2.75 5.65
CA LEU A 18 2.77 -3.09 6.24
C LEU A 18 1.72 -3.34 5.14
N GLY A 19 1.73 -2.53 4.07
CA GLY A 19 0.91 -2.77 2.89
C GLY A 19 1.22 -4.09 2.19
N LEU A 20 2.50 -4.45 2.04
CA LEU A 20 2.90 -5.73 1.44
C LEU A 20 2.50 -6.92 2.32
N VAL A 21 2.63 -6.81 3.64
CA VAL A 21 2.17 -7.83 4.59
C VAL A 21 0.66 -7.99 4.52
N LEU A 22 -0.10 -6.90 4.45
CA LEU A 22 -1.55 -6.95 4.26
C LEU A 22 -1.93 -7.57 2.91
N LEU A 23 -1.19 -7.25 1.85
CA LEU A 23 -1.40 -7.85 0.53
C LEU A 23 -1.17 -9.38 0.57
N ALA A 24 -0.10 -9.81 1.24
CA ALA A 24 0.17 -11.23 1.46
C ALA A 24 -0.94 -11.88 2.30
N TYR A 25 -1.41 -11.20 3.36
CA TYR A 25 -2.53 -11.70 4.16
C TYR A 25 -3.83 -11.81 3.35
N VAL A 26 -4.11 -10.89 2.42
CA VAL A 26 -5.26 -10.98 1.52
C VAL A 26 -5.14 -12.20 0.59
N LEU A 27 -3.95 -12.44 0.04
CA LEU A 27 -3.69 -13.57 -0.87
C LEU A 27 -3.75 -14.95 -0.19
N PHE A 28 -3.09 -15.08 0.95
CA PHE A 28 -2.87 -16.36 1.63
C PHE A 28 -3.78 -16.58 2.83
N GLY A 29 -4.35 -15.52 3.39
CA GLY A 29 -5.20 -15.58 4.59
C GLY A 29 -6.64 -15.99 4.29
N PRO A 30 -7.35 -16.54 5.30
CA PRO A 30 -8.72 -17.02 5.16
C PRO A 30 -9.72 -15.85 5.21
N SER A 31 -9.77 -15.06 4.14
CA SER A 31 -10.56 -13.82 4.02
C SER A 31 -11.94 -14.03 3.38
N TYR A 32 -12.18 -15.18 2.72
CA TYR A 32 -13.42 -15.46 2.01
C TYR A 32 -14.25 -16.48 2.78
N GLN A 33 -15.49 -16.11 3.11
CA GLN A 33 -16.48 -17.02 3.70
C GLN A 33 -17.29 -17.68 2.59
N PHE A 34 -17.33 -19.01 2.56
CA PHE A 34 -18.19 -19.77 1.66
C PHE A 34 -19.48 -20.09 2.41
N LEU A 35 -20.62 -19.65 1.86
CA LEU A 35 -21.94 -19.91 2.44
C LEU A 35 -22.56 -21.25 2.00
N SER A 36 -21.92 -22.04 1.14
CA SER A 36 -22.55 -23.26 0.64
C SER A 36 -21.53 -24.31 0.21
N SER A 37 -21.14 -25.17 1.14
CA SER A 37 -20.73 -26.53 0.79
C SER A 37 -21.99 -27.42 0.71
N PRO A 38 -22.07 -28.38 -0.22
CA PRO A 38 -23.20 -29.32 -0.34
C PRO A 38 -23.55 -30.04 0.97
N ASP A 39 -22.57 -30.18 1.88
CA ASP A 39 -22.70 -30.83 3.18
C ASP A 39 -23.09 -29.88 4.33
N GLY A 40 -23.52 -28.64 4.04
CA GLY A 40 -23.96 -27.68 5.06
C GLY A 40 -22.83 -27.03 5.89
N GLY A 41 -21.57 -27.31 5.55
CA GLY A 41 -20.40 -26.68 6.17
C GLY A 41 -20.22 -25.23 5.72
N SER A 42 -19.99 -24.33 6.68
CA SER A 42 -19.45 -23.00 6.41
C SER A 42 -17.94 -23.03 6.69
N GLY A 43 -17.16 -22.48 5.77
CA GLY A 43 -15.69 -22.51 5.84
C GLY A 43 -15.09 -21.21 5.34
N ARG A 44 -13.86 -20.92 5.78
CA ARG A 44 -13.06 -19.82 5.23
C ARG A 44 -11.98 -20.39 4.31
N ALA A 45 -11.82 -19.82 3.13
CA ALA A 45 -10.70 -20.13 2.25
C ALA A 45 -9.91 -18.87 1.88
N SER A 46 -8.69 -19.07 1.41
CA SER A 46 -7.87 -18.01 0.85
C SER A 46 -8.25 -17.70 -0.60
N LEU A 47 -7.84 -16.53 -1.11
CA LEU A 47 -8.03 -16.17 -2.53
C LEU A 47 -7.45 -17.20 -3.48
N LEU A 48 -6.30 -17.75 -3.12
CA LEU A 48 -5.64 -18.82 -3.87
C LEU A 48 -6.50 -20.09 -3.94
N GLN A 49 -7.17 -20.45 -2.84
CA GLN A 49 -8.05 -21.62 -2.80
C GLN A 49 -9.39 -21.37 -3.50
N ALA A 50 -9.91 -20.14 -3.45
CA ALA A 50 -11.15 -19.73 -4.09
C ALA A 50 -11.07 -19.63 -5.62
N GLY A 51 -9.85 -19.57 -6.17
CA GLY A 51 -9.59 -19.22 -7.57
C GLY A 51 -9.50 -17.72 -7.76
N ILE A 52 -8.33 -17.23 -8.16
CA ILE A 52 -8.09 -15.79 -8.36
C ILE A 52 -8.59 -15.40 -9.75
N SER A 53 -9.51 -14.44 -9.82
CA SER A 53 -9.95 -13.89 -11.11
C SER A 53 -8.80 -13.12 -11.78
N PRO A 54 -8.71 -13.10 -13.13
CA PRO A 54 -7.67 -12.35 -13.82
C PRO A 54 -7.63 -10.87 -13.44
N LEU A 55 -8.81 -10.27 -13.21
CA LEU A 55 -8.93 -8.89 -12.76
C LEU A 55 -8.32 -8.68 -11.36
N ALA A 56 -8.50 -9.64 -10.44
CA ALA A 56 -7.89 -9.58 -9.11
C ALA A 56 -6.37 -9.72 -9.17
N ILE A 57 -5.81 -10.53 -10.09
CA ILE A 57 -4.36 -10.61 -10.28
C ILE A 57 -3.79 -9.26 -10.71
N VAL A 58 -4.43 -8.60 -11.68
CA VAL A 58 -3.99 -7.29 -12.18
C VAL A 58 -4.06 -6.24 -11.08
N SER A 59 -5.17 -6.18 -10.33
CA SER A 59 -5.32 -5.18 -9.26
C SER A 59 -4.35 -5.38 -8.11
N LEU A 60 -4.12 -6.63 -7.67
CA LEU A 60 -3.15 -6.95 -6.62
C LEU A 60 -1.70 -6.68 -7.08
N SER A 61 -1.37 -6.99 -8.33
CA SER A 61 -0.05 -6.70 -8.90
C SER A 61 0.22 -5.20 -8.98
N LEU A 62 -0.78 -4.43 -9.40
CA LEU A 62 -0.68 -2.97 -9.47
C LEU A 62 -0.58 -2.36 -8.07
N LEU A 63 -1.32 -2.88 -7.09
CA LEU A 63 -1.20 -2.46 -5.69
C LEU A 63 0.19 -2.78 -5.12
N ALA A 64 0.75 -3.96 -5.42
CA ALA A 64 2.13 -4.30 -5.04
C ALA A 64 3.15 -3.32 -5.64
N LEU A 65 3.00 -2.98 -6.93
CA LEU A 65 3.89 -2.04 -7.61
C LEU A 65 3.82 -0.64 -6.98
N VAL A 66 2.63 -0.19 -6.61
CA VAL A 66 2.41 1.08 -5.91
C VAL A 66 3.10 1.09 -4.54
N LEU A 67 2.95 0.03 -3.76
CA LEU A 67 3.58 -0.09 -2.45
C LEU A 67 5.11 -0.09 -2.57
N LEU A 68 5.66 -0.81 -3.55
CA LEU A 68 7.09 -0.76 -3.87
C LEU A 68 7.52 0.66 -4.28
N GLY A 69 6.71 1.35 -5.08
CA GLY A 69 6.93 2.76 -5.42
C GLY A 69 7.04 3.66 -4.18
N ILE A 70 6.21 3.45 -3.17
CA ILE A 70 6.28 4.19 -1.89
C ILE A 70 7.58 3.86 -1.14
N VAL A 71 7.98 2.58 -1.08
CA VAL A 71 9.25 2.16 -0.42
C VAL A 71 10.46 2.78 -1.14
N PHE A 72 10.58 2.58 -2.45
CA PHE A 72 11.71 3.10 -3.21
C PHE A 72 11.71 4.63 -3.25
N GLY A 73 10.55 5.24 -3.47
CA GLY A 73 10.38 6.69 -3.47
C GLY A 73 10.80 7.33 -2.16
N SER A 74 10.33 6.81 -1.02
CA SER A 74 10.66 7.38 0.30
C SER A 74 12.14 7.22 0.66
N ILE A 75 12.73 6.05 0.40
CA ILE A 75 14.15 5.81 0.65
C ILE A 75 15.01 6.71 -0.24
N GLN A 76 14.75 6.71 -1.55
CA GLN A 76 15.60 7.45 -2.49
C GLN A 76 15.43 8.96 -2.37
N HIS A 77 14.20 9.45 -2.12
CA HIS A 77 13.96 10.86 -1.85
C HIS A 77 14.67 11.31 -0.58
N SER A 78 14.64 10.50 0.49
CA SER A 78 15.35 10.83 1.74
C SER A 78 16.87 10.93 1.57
N ARG A 79 17.46 10.16 0.63
CA ARG A 79 18.90 10.12 0.38
C ARG A 79 19.39 11.20 -0.58
N THR A 80 18.65 11.45 -1.65
CA THR A 80 19.09 12.28 -2.77
C THR A 80 18.42 13.66 -2.81
N ALA A 81 17.28 13.83 -2.13
CA ALA A 81 16.42 15.00 -2.22
C ALA A 81 16.04 15.43 -3.66
N ALA A 82 16.16 14.52 -4.63
CA ALA A 82 15.88 14.84 -6.03
C ALA A 82 14.36 14.90 -6.29
N SER A 83 13.95 15.86 -7.12
CA SER A 83 12.55 16.12 -7.46
C SER A 83 11.85 14.92 -8.13
N GLY A 84 12.59 14.09 -8.88
CA GLY A 84 12.04 12.90 -9.53
C GLY A 84 11.50 11.87 -8.54
N TRP A 85 12.22 11.61 -7.44
CA TRP A 85 11.76 10.68 -6.41
C TRP A 85 10.55 11.21 -5.64
N ARG A 86 10.46 12.53 -5.50
CA ARG A 86 9.27 13.18 -4.94
C ARG A 86 8.05 12.93 -5.79
N TRP A 87 8.16 13.12 -7.11
CA TRP A 87 7.05 12.87 -8.04
C TRP A 87 6.64 11.40 -8.04
N LEU A 88 7.60 10.47 -8.01
CA LEU A 88 7.30 9.05 -7.87
C LEU A 88 6.51 8.76 -6.59
N LEU A 89 6.91 9.35 -5.46
CA LEU A 89 6.21 9.21 -4.19
C LEU A 89 4.80 9.81 -4.25
N VAL A 90 4.64 11.02 -4.77
CA VAL A 90 3.34 11.69 -4.97
C VAL A 90 2.41 10.81 -5.81
N CYS A 91 2.87 10.36 -6.98
CA CYS A 91 2.08 9.53 -7.89
C CYS A 91 1.71 8.20 -7.23
N SER A 92 2.64 7.57 -6.50
CA SER A 92 2.38 6.30 -5.83
C SER A 92 1.35 6.46 -4.71
N VAL A 93 1.45 7.52 -3.90
CA VAL A 93 0.48 7.80 -2.82
C VAL A 93 -0.90 8.13 -3.38
N LEU A 94 -0.99 8.95 -4.44
CA LEU A 94 -2.26 9.24 -5.10
C LEU A 94 -2.91 7.99 -5.68
N LEU A 95 -2.11 7.16 -6.37
CA LEU A 95 -2.60 5.91 -6.93
C LEU A 95 -3.05 4.95 -5.82
N LEU A 96 -2.34 4.88 -4.70
CA LEU A 96 -2.75 4.12 -3.52
C LEU A 96 -4.10 4.59 -2.97
N VAL A 97 -4.32 5.91 -2.85
CA VAL A 97 -5.59 6.48 -2.38
C VAL A 97 -6.74 6.13 -3.32
N ILE A 98 -6.54 6.27 -4.63
CA ILE A 98 -7.55 5.92 -5.64
C ILE A 98 -7.89 4.43 -5.55
N LEU A 99 -6.89 3.55 -5.50
CA LEU A 99 -7.10 2.11 -5.38
C LEU A 99 -7.77 1.75 -4.06
N ASN A 100 -7.43 2.44 -2.97
CA ASN A 100 -8.06 2.23 -1.68
C ASN A 100 -9.57 2.57 -1.73
N ILE A 101 -9.92 3.72 -2.32
CA ILE A 101 -11.32 4.12 -2.49
C ILE A 101 -12.08 3.10 -3.35
N LEU A 102 -11.48 2.65 -4.46
CA LEU A 102 -12.09 1.65 -5.34
C LEU A 102 -12.22 0.27 -4.68
N SER A 103 -11.36 -0.05 -3.72
CA SER A 103 -11.35 -1.34 -3.01
C SER A 103 -12.00 -1.31 -1.63
N LEU A 104 -12.55 -0.17 -1.19
CA LEU A 104 -13.27 -0.02 0.09
C LEU A 104 -14.24 -1.16 0.44
N PRO A 105 -15.12 -1.62 -0.47
CA PRO A 105 -16.09 -2.67 -0.14
C PRO A 105 -15.47 -4.06 0.06
N SER A 106 -14.18 -4.27 -0.28
CA SER A 106 -13.51 -5.57 -0.17
C SER A 106 -12.35 -5.54 0.82
N ILE A 107 -11.26 -4.87 0.46
CA ILE A 107 -9.98 -4.88 1.19
C ILE A 107 -9.54 -3.49 1.62
N GLY A 108 -10.20 -2.43 1.15
CA GLY A 108 -9.76 -1.05 1.37
C GLY A 108 -9.75 -0.64 2.84
N LEU A 109 -10.68 -1.16 3.65
CA LEU A 109 -10.69 -0.97 5.11
C LEU A 109 -9.37 -1.40 5.78
N TRP A 110 -8.75 -2.47 5.29
CA TRP A 110 -7.47 -2.96 5.81
C TRP A 110 -6.30 -2.07 5.37
N LEU A 111 -6.42 -1.38 4.23
CA LEU A 111 -5.39 -0.50 3.69
C LEU A 111 -5.42 0.91 4.28
N ILE A 112 -6.45 1.30 5.03
CA ILE A 112 -6.55 2.61 5.70
C ILE A 112 -5.28 2.98 6.49
N PRO A 113 -4.77 2.16 7.44
CA PRO A 113 -3.55 2.51 8.19
C PRO A 113 -2.33 2.71 7.29
N VAL A 114 -2.22 1.93 6.20
CA VAL A 114 -1.16 2.08 5.19
C VAL A 114 -1.29 3.41 4.46
N THR A 115 -2.50 3.76 4.03
CA THR A 115 -2.75 5.03 3.32
C THR A 115 -2.47 6.25 4.20
N LEU A 116 -2.81 6.20 5.48
CA LEU A 116 -2.50 7.27 6.43
C LEU A 116 -0.99 7.47 6.61
N LEU A 117 -0.22 6.38 6.77
CA LEU A 117 1.23 6.46 6.88
C LEU A 117 1.89 6.95 5.57
N ALA A 118 1.35 6.54 4.43
CA ALA A 118 1.81 6.98 3.12
C ALA A 118 1.54 8.48 2.91
N LEU A 119 0.37 8.97 3.30
CA LEU A 119 0.01 10.40 3.28
C LEU A 119 0.88 11.22 4.23
N LEU A 120 1.18 10.69 5.42
CA LEU A 120 2.09 11.36 6.36
C LEU A 120 3.50 11.49 5.77
N THR A 121 3.99 10.45 5.11
CA THR A 121 5.29 10.47 4.41
C THR A 121 5.29 11.53 3.30
N LEU A 122 4.21 11.60 2.52
CA LEU A 122 4.03 12.63 1.50
C LEU A 122 4.02 14.05 2.10
N GLY A 123 3.28 14.26 3.19
CA GLY A 123 3.23 15.55 3.89
C GLY A 123 4.61 16.00 4.38
N LEU A 124 5.40 15.09 4.96
CA LEU A 124 6.78 15.38 5.35
C LEU A 124 7.67 15.73 4.15
N SER A 125 7.49 15.07 3.01
CA SER A 125 8.24 15.39 1.79
C SER A 125 7.93 16.79 1.25
N LEU A 126 6.67 17.24 1.34
CA LEU A 126 6.22 18.56 0.87
C LEU A 126 6.71 19.69 1.76
N THR A 127 6.62 19.52 3.09
CA THR A 127 7.11 20.54 4.04
C THR A 127 8.60 20.83 3.86
N ARG A 128 9.43 19.81 3.56
CA ARG A 128 10.85 20.06 3.26
C ARG A 128 11.10 20.79 1.96
N ALA A 129 10.28 20.54 0.94
CA ALA A 129 10.42 21.26 -0.32
C ALA A 129 10.14 22.76 -0.13
N GLN A 130 9.19 23.13 0.73
CA GLN A 130 8.89 24.53 1.05
C GLN A 130 10.00 25.20 1.88
N GLN A 131 10.75 24.45 2.68
CA GLN A 131 11.89 24.98 3.45
C GLN A 131 13.17 25.18 2.61
N ALA A 132 13.21 24.63 1.40
CA ALA A 132 14.36 24.70 0.50
C ALA A 132 14.19 25.70 -0.66
N ALA A 133 13.03 26.34 -0.76
CA ALA A 133 12.68 27.37 -1.73
C ALA A 133 12.73 28.76 -1.08
#